data_AF-A0A955GLP9-F1
#
_entry.id   AF-A0A955GLP9-F1
#
_cell.length_a   1.000
_cell.length_b   1.000
_cell.length_c   1.000
_cell.angle_alpha   90.00
_cell.angle_beta   90.00
_cell.angle_gamma   90.00
#
_symmetry.space_group_name_H-M   'P 1'
#
loop_
_entity.id
_entity.type
_entity.pdbx_description
1 polymer ?
#
loop_
_entity_poly.entity_id
_entity_poly.type
_entity_poly.pdbx_seq_one_letter_code
_entity_poly.pdbx_strand_id
1 'polypeptide(L)' 'MAVPKKQSSRSKVRRRRSHQAIKPEGLIVEPRTGQAVPRRLFRAINLGLVKLKK' A
#
# COMPACT_ATOMS: atom_id res chain seq x y z
N MET A 1 19.88 -16.38 23.41
CA MET A 1 18.95 -16.13 22.28
C MET A 1 18.16 -17.40 22.01
N ALA A 2 16.84 -17.33 21.88
CA ALA A 2 16.04 -18.50 21.54
C ALA A 2 16.10 -18.75 20.02
N VAL A 3 16.40 -19.99 19.62
CA VAL A 3 16.55 -20.38 18.20
C VAL A 3 15.52 -21.46 17.86
N PRO A 4 14.89 -21.40 16.68
CA PRO A 4 13.95 -22.45 16.26
C PRO A 4 14.64 -23.81 16.13
N LYS A 5 14.12 -24.80 16.85
CA LYS A 5 14.64 -26.17 16.87
C LYS A 5 14.31 -26.98 15.60
N LYS A 6 13.23 -26.63 14.89
CA LYS A 6 12.70 -27.39 13.73
C LYS A 6 12.21 -26.45 12.64
N GLN A 7 12.22 -26.94 11.40
CA GLN A 7 11.63 -26.23 10.28
C GLN A 7 10.10 -26.18 10.40
N SER A 8 9.52 -25.02 10.11
CA SER A 8 8.08 -24.83 10.04
C SER A 8 7.51 -25.46 8.77
N SER A 9 6.42 -26.21 8.88
CA SER A 9 5.75 -26.80 7.72
C SER A 9 5.26 -25.75 6.72
N ARG A 10 5.21 -26.13 5.44
CA ARG A 10 4.75 -25.26 4.34
C ARG A 10 3.39 -24.61 4.63
N SER A 11 2.44 -25.37 5.18
CA SER A 11 1.10 -24.87 5.54
C SER A 11 1.16 -23.74 6.58
N LYS A 12 1.95 -23.91 7.66
CA LYS A 12 2.11 -22.88 8.70
C LYS A 12 2.77 -21.61 8.15
N VAL A 13 3.80 -21.76 7.32
CA VAL A 13 4.48 -20.61 6.70
C VAL A 13 3.55 -19.85 5.76
N ARG A 14 2.81 -20.56 4.90
CA ARG A 14 1.88 -19.95 3.93
C ARG A 14 0.75 -19.21 4.63
N ARG A 15 0.14 -19.82 5.65
CA ARG A 15 -0.90 -19.17 6.45
C ARG A 15 -0.42 -17.89 7.13
N ARG A 16 0.83 -17.84 7.59
CA ARG A 16 1.39 -16.59 8.13
C ARG A 16 1.62 -15.54 7.04
N ARG A 17 2.19 -15.95 5.89
CA ARG A 17 2.51 -15.03 4.78
C ARG A 17 1.27 -14.47 4.09
N SER A 18 0.14 -15.18 4.07
CA SER A 18 -1.10 -14.66 3.48
C SER A 18 -1.63 -13.40 4.16
N HIS A 19 -1.28 -13.15 5.42
CA HIS A 19 -1.64 -11.91 6.12
C HIS A 19 -0.74 -10.71 5.78
N GLN A 20 0.36 -10.93 5.04
CA GLN A 20 1.29 -9.86 4.62
C GLN A 20 0.89 -9.23 3.28
N ALA A 21 -0.35 -9.43 2.82
CA ALA A 21 -0.85 -8.83 1.60
C ALA A 21 -0.96 -7.29 1.75
N ILE A 22 -0.51 -6.57 0.72
CA ILE A 22 -0.61 -5.11 0.65
C ILE A 22 -2.04 -4.75 0.26
N LYS A 23 -2.64 -3.79 0.95
CA LYS A 23 -3.97 -3.26 0.62
C LYS A 23 -3.83 -2.15 -0.43
N PRO A 24 -4.63 -2.15 -1.51
CA PRO A 24 -4.64 -1.04 -2.45
C PRO A 24 -5.26 0.20 -1.82
N GLU A 25 -4.75 1.36 -2.19
CA GLU A 25 -5.31 2.66 -1.79
C GLU A 25 -6.49 3.04 -2.69
N GLY A 26 -7.49 3.71 -2.11
CA GLY A 26 -8.61 4.26 -2.87
C GLY A 26 -8.18 5.52 -3.65
N LEU A 27 -8.22 5.43 -4.98
CA LEU A 27 -7.88 6.52 -5.88
C LEU A 27 -9.11 7.30 -6.32
N ILE A 28 -8.96 8.62 -6.47
CA ILE A 28 -9.95 9.54 -7.04
C ILE A 28 -9.31 10.23 -8.23
N VAL A 29 -10.08 10.45 -9.30
CA VAL A 29 -9.62 11.21 -10.45
C VAL A 29 -9.64 12.71 -10.10
N GLU A 30 -8.48 13.35 -10.16
CA GLU A 30 -8.37 14.80 -9.99
C GLU A 30 -8.80 15.51 -11.28
N PRO A 31 -9.74 16.47 -11.22
CA PRO A 31 -10.40 17.00 -12.41
C PRO A 31 -9.52 17.93 -13.27
N ARG A 32 -8.49 18.58 -12.72
CA ARG A 32 -7.64 19.51 -13.48
C ARG A 32 -6.56 18.79 -14.29
N THR A 33 -6.02 17.71 -13.75
CA THR A 33 -4.91 16.93 -14.32
C THR A 33 -5.37 15.62 -14.94
N GLY A 34 -6.58 15.15 -14.61
CA GLY A 34 -7.12 13.87 -15.05
C GLY A 34 -6.42 12.65 -14.43
N GLN A 35 -5.57 12.85 -13.41
CA GLN A 35 -4.79 11.76 -12.80
C GLN A 35 -5.52 11.11 -11.63
N ALA A 36 -5.35 9.79 -11.48
CA ALA A 36 -5.87 9.05 -10.33
C ALA A 36 -4.93 9.21 -9.12
N VAL A 37 -5.41 9.87 -8.07
CA VAL A 37 -4.62 10.23 -6.89
C VAL A 37 -5.28 9.73 -5.61
N PRO A 38 -4.53 9.43 -4.54
CA PRO A 38 -5.13 9.05 -3.26
C PRO A 38 -6.03 10.16 -2.72
N ARG A 39 -7.23 9.80 -2.25
CA ARG A 39 -8.20 10.76 -1.67
C ARG A 39 -7.59 11.66 -0.61
N ARG A 40 -6.66 11.13 0.18
CA ARG A 40 -5.96 11.87 1.25
C ARG A 40 -5.12 13.03 0.71
N LEU A 41 -4.52 12.90 -0.47
CA LEU A 41 -3.62 13.90 -1.05
C LEU A 41 -4.34 14.93 -1.93
N PHE A 42 -5.60 14.68 -2.29
CA PHE A 42 -6.39 15.52 -3.19
C PHE A 42 -6.32 17.02 -2.86
N ARG A 43 -6.52 17.39 -1.59
CA ARG A 43 -6.48 18.80 -1.16
C ARG A 43 -5.09 19.42 -1.34
N ALA A 44 -4.03 18.69 -1.00
CA ALA A 44 -2.67 19.19 -1.10
C ALA A 44 -2.23 19.37 -2.57
N ILE A 45 -2.69 18.48 -3.45
CA ILE A 45 -2.50 18.57 -4.90
C ILE A 45 -3.21 19.81 -5.45
N ASN A 46 -4.48 20.02 -5.07
CA ASN A 46 -5.26 21.19 -5.52
C ASN A 46 -4.66 22.54 -5.08
N LEU A 47 -3.95 22.54 -3.94
CA LEU A 47 -3.23 23.70 -3.41
C LEU A 47 -1.82 23.85 -4.02
N GLY A 48 -1.38 22.95 -4.89
CA GLY A 48 -0.06 22.98 -5.54
C GLY A 48 1.10 22.60 -4.62
N LEU A 49 0.83 22.04 -3.44
CA LEU A 49 1.84 21.70 -2.43
C LEU A 49 2.54 20.36 -2.71
N VAL A 50 1.92 19.49 -3.52
CA VAL A 50 2.44 18.18 -3.90
C VAL A 50 2.54 18.10 -5.40
N LYS A 51 3.74 17.83 -5.92
CA LYS A 51 3.95 17.55 -7.34
C LYS A 51 3.62 16.10 -7.65
N LEU A 52 2.68 15.90 -8.54
CA LEU A 52 2.43 14.59 -9.15
C LEU A 52 3.58 14.28 -10.10
N LYS A 53 4.36 13.23 -9.81
CA LYS A 53 5.32 12.66 -10.75
C LYS A 53 4.64 11.53 -11.52
N LYS A 54 4.84 11.51 -12.83
CA LYS A 54 4.48 10.39 -13.71
C LYS A 54 5.31 9.16 -13.37
#